data_AF-C0R564-F1
#
_entry.id   AF-C0R564-F1
#
_cell.length_a   1.000
_cell.length_b   1.000
_cell.length_c   1.000
_cell.angle_alpha   90.00
_cell.angle_beta   90.00
_cell.angle_gamma   90.00
#
_symmetry.space_group_name_H-M   'P 1'
#
loop_
_entity.id
_entity.type
_entity.pdbx_description
1 polymer ?
#
loop_
_entity_poly.entity_id
_entity_poly.type
_entity_poly.pdbx_seq_one_letter_code
_entity_poly.pdbx_strand_id
1 'polypeptide(L)'
;MIAEKSPIVKLAYDELDKFCWNEKDLVAYEERIMDLRKEEAILEYKLEEGIEKGKIEVAKNLLKAGVSVNLIAESTGLSQAEIVQLKQEVA
;
A
#
# COMPACT_ATOMS: atom_id res chain seq x y z
N MET A 1 20.38 -26.40 19.18
CA MET A 1 19.54 -27.21 20.11
C MET A 1 18.61 -28.13 19.31
N ILE A 2 17.98 -29.16 19.92
CA ILE A 2 17.07 -30.10 19.21
C ILE A 2 15.91 -29.35 18.51
N ALA A 3 15.47 -28.22 19.07
CA ALA A 3 14.44 -27.36 18.50
C ALA A 3 14.77 -26.78 17.10
N GLU A 4 16.04 -26.55 16.77
CA GLU A 4 16.42 -26.01 15.45
C GLU A 4 16.31 -27.04 14.31
N LYS A 5 16.28 -28.34 14.64
CA LYS A 5 16.36 -29.42 13.64
C LYS A 5 15.00 -29.90 13.12
N SER A 6 13.88 -29.47 13.73
CA SER A 6 12.53 -29.85 13.32
C SER A 6 11.61 -28.63 13.28
N PRO A 7 11.09 -28.23 12.09
CA PRO A 7 10.23 -27.06 11.94
C PRO A 7 8.99 -27.09 12.83
N ILE A 8 8.41 -28.27 13.05
CA ILE A 8 7.23 -28.48 13.90
C ILE A 8 7.57 -28.27 15.37
N VAL A 9 8.75 -28.70 15.81
CA VAL A 9 9.19 -28.52 17.20
C VAL A 9 9.48 -27.05 17.47
N LYS A 10 10.10 -26.34 16.51
CA LYS A 10 10.32 -24.89 16.62
C LYS A 10 8.99 -24.12 16.71
N LEU A 11 8.03 -24.41 15.83
CA LEU A 11 6.72 -23.77 15.84
C LEU A 11 5.99 -24.00 17.18
N ALA A 12 6.04 -25.22 17.72
CA ALA A 12 5.44 -25.53 19.02
C ALA A 12 6.11 -24.77 20.18
N TYR A 13 7.43 -24.58 20.14
CA TYR A 13 8.16 -23.77 21.12
C TYR A 13 7.84 -22.28 21.00
N ASP A 14 7.82 -21.74 19.77
CA ASP A 14 7.48 -20.34 19.51
C ASP A 14 6.04 -20.00 19.95
N GLU A 15 5.10 -20.94 19.83
CA GLU A 15 3.73 -20.80 20.34
C GLU A 15 3.61 -20.99 21.87
N LEU A 16 4.37 -21.94 22.46
CA LEU A 16 4.45 -22.11 23.92
C LEU A 16 5.09 -20.90 24.61
N ASP A 17 6.11 -20.30 24.00
CA ASP A 17 6.80 -19.12 24.53
C ASP A 17 5.83 -17.93 24.65
N LYS A 18 5.01 -17.66 23.63
CA LYS A 18 3.94 -16.65 23.68
C LYS A 18 2.94 -16.86 24.82
N PHE A 19 2.64 -18.11 25.17
CA PHE A 19 1.74 -18.45 26.28
C PHE A 19 2.38 -18.29 27.67
N CYS A 20 3.72 -18.29 27.73
CA CYS A 20 4.50 -18.07 28.96
C CYS A 20 4.86 -16.60 29.21
N TRP A 21 4.53 -15.69 28.28
CA TRP A 21 4.81 -14.28 28.42
C TRP A 21 3.97 -13.65 29.54
N ASN A 22 4.60 -12.76 30.31
CA ASN A 22 3.86 -11.90 31.21
C ASN A 22 3.12 -10.83 30.41
N GLU A 23 2.12 -10.20 31.04
CA GLU A 23 1.25 -9.20 30.39
C GLU A 23 2.02 -8.08 29.67
N LYS A 24 3.15 -7.65 30.23
CA LYS A 24 3.98 -6.60 29.64
C LYS A 24 4.62 -7.04 28.33
N ASP A 25 5.11 -8.27 28.26
CA ASP A 25 5.74 -8.81 27.05
C ASP A 25 4.70 -9.06 25.94
N LEU A 26 3.48 -9.49 26.31
CA LEU A 26 2.37 -9.63 25.37
C LEU A 26 1.96 -8.28 24.76
N VAL A 27 1.77 -7.26 25.60
CA VAL A 27 1.42 -5.90 25.14
C VAL A 27 2.49 -5.35 24.21
N ALA A 28 3.78 -5.49 24.56
CA ALA A 28 4.88 -5.03 23.71
C ALA A 28 4.90 -5.73 22.33
N TYR A 29 4.56 -7.01 22.28
CA TYR A 29 4.44 -7.75 21.02
C TYR A 29 3.24 -7.27 20.20
N GLU A 30 2.07 -7.11 20.82
CA GLU A 30 0.87 -6.62 20.13
C GLU A 30 1.06 -5.21 19.58
N GLU A 31 1.66 -4.31 20.37
CA GLU A 31 2.07 -2.97 19.93
C GLU A 31 3.00 -3.05 18.72
N ARG A 32 4.01 -3.92 18.77
CA ARG A 32 4.94 -4.09 17.64
C ARG A 32 4.24 -4.57 16.38
N ILE A 33 3.30 -5.51 16.49
CA ILE A 33 2.48 -5.97 15.36
C ILE A 33 1.59 -4.86 14.82
N MET A 34 1.00 -4.05 15.70
CA MET A 34 0.19 -2.90 15.32
C MET A 34 1.01 -1.86 14.55
N ASP A 35 2.20 -1.53 15.04
CA ASP A 35 3.11 -0.59 14.38
C ASP A 35 3.52 -1.08 12.99
N LEU A 36 3.88 -2.35 12.85
CA LEU A 36 4.23 -2.94 11.55
C LEU A 36 3.07 -2.85 10.55
N ARG A 37 1.86 -3.18 10.99
CA ARG A 37 0.65 -3.07 10.14
C ARG A 37 0.35 -1.63 9.75
N LYS A 38 0.56 -0.69 10.68
CA LYS A 38 0.38 0.73 10.41
C LYS A 38 1.40 1.25 9.41
N GLU A 39 2.67 0.85 9.54
CA GLU A 39 3.73 1.18 8.58
C GLU A 39 3.38 0.64 7.19
N GLU A 40 2.92 -0.62 7.09
CA GLU A 40 2.49 -1.25 5.84
C GLU A 40 1.32 -0.48 5.19
N ALA A 41 0.28 -0.16 5.96
CA ALA A 41 -0.86 0.62 5.47
C ALA A 41 -0.46 2.03 5.00
N ILE A 42 0.47 2.69 5.69
CA ILE A 42 0.99 4.01 5.28
C ILE A 42 1.75 3.90 3.95
N LEU A 43 2.54 2.83 3.76
CA LEU A 43 3.28 2.62 2.52
C LEU A 43 2.35 2.34 1.35
N GLU A 44 1.35 1.48 1.54
CA GLU A 44 0.33 1.18 0.53
C GLU A 44 -0.43 2.45 0.13
N TYR A 45 -0.91 3.22 1.10
CA TYR A 45 -1.60 4.49 0.84
C TYR A 45 -0.73 5.48 0.06
N LYS A 46 0.55 5.63 0.42
CA LYS A 46 1.49 6.52 -0.29
C LYS A 46 1.76 6.06 -1.71
N LEU A 47 1.81 4.75 -1.94
CA LEU A 47 1.99 4.18 -3.27
C LEU A 47 0.77 4.46 -4.15
N GLU A 48 -0.44 4.20 -3.65
CA GLU A 48 -1.69 4.50 -4.34
C GLU A 48 -1.80 6.00 -4.68
N GLU A 49 -1.53 6.88 -3.70
CA GLU A 49 -1.55 8.32 -3.90
C GLU A 49 -0.53 8.77 -4.97
N GLY A 50 0.66 8.16 -4.98
CA GLY A 50 1.69 8.42 -5.98
C GLY A 50 1.29 7.99 -7.39
N ILE A 51 0.67 6.81 -7.52
CA ILE A 51 0.14 6.31 -8.80
C ILE A 51 -0.94 7.25 -9.33
N GLU A 52 -1.87 7.68 -8.47
CA GLU A 52 -2.97 8.56 -8.86
C GLU A 52 -2.46 9.95 -9.30
N LYS A 53 -1.55 10.55 -8.52
CA LYS A 53 -0.88 11.80 -8.89
C LYS A 53 -0.15 11.68 -10.24
N GLY A 54 0.54 10.56 -10.46
CA GLY A 54 1.24 10.28 -11.72
C GLY A 54 0.28 10.19 -12.92
N LYS A 55 -0.85 9.48 -12.77
CA LYS A 55 -1.88 9.41 -13.82
C LYS A 55 -2.43 10.78 -14.18
N ILE A 56 -2.72 11.61 -13.17
CA ILE A 56 -3.23 12.98 -13.36
C ILE A 56 -2.19 13.85 -14.07
N GLU A 57 -0.92 13.79 -13.67
CA GLU A 57 0.15 14.56 -14.30
C GLU A 57 0.34 14.19 -15.77
N VAL A 58 0.37 12.89 -16.08
CA VAL A 58 0.45 12.40 -17.46
C VAL A 58 -0.77 12.85 -18.26
N ALA A 59 -1.98 12.73 -17.73
CA ALA A 59 -3.20 13.18 -18.39
C ALA A 59 -3.16 14.68 -18.71
N LYS A 60 -2.73 15.53 -17.76
CA LYS A 60 -2.57 16.98 -17.97
C LYS A 60 -1.57 17.29 -19.08
N ASN A 61 -0.45 16.57 -19.12
CA ASN A 61 0.57 16.76 -20.16
C ASN A 61 0.06 16.33 -21.55
N LEU A 62 -0.67 15.23 -21.63
CA LEU A 62 -1.29 14.76 -22.88
C LEU A 62 -2.38 15.72 -23.39
N LEU A 63 -3.20 16.29 -22.49
CA LEU A 63 -4.18 17.32 -22.84
C LEU A 63 -3.51 18.56 -23.44
N LYS A 64 -2.42 19.04 -22.82
CA LYS A 64 -1.62 20.16 -23.36
C LYS A 64 -0.99 19.85 -24.71
N ALA A 65 -0.66 18.59 -24.96
CA ALA A 65 -0.15 18.11 -26.25
C ALA A 65 -1.26 17.92 -27.31
N GLY A 66 -2.53 18.20 -26.99
CA GLY A 66 -3.65 18.10 -27.91
C GLY A 66 -4.17 16.69 -28.15
N VAL A 67 -3.82 15.73 -27.29
CA VAL A 67 -4.29 14.34 -27.39
C VAL A 67 -5.78 14.26 -27.05
N SER A 68 -6.51 13.36 -27.71
CA SER A 68 -7.96 13.22 -27.52
C SER A 68 -8.31 12.65 -26.15
N VAL A 69 -9.43 13.09 -25.58
CA VAL A 69 -9.92 12.66 -24.25
C VAL A 69 -10.08 11.13 -24.17
N ASN A 70 -10.58 10.50 -25.24
CA ASN A 70 -10.79 9.06 -25.28
C ASN A 70 -9.47 8.29 -25.18
N LEU A 71 -8.44 8.69 -25.93
CA LEU A 71 -7.15 8.02 -25.91
C LEU A 71 -6.44 8.21 -24.56
N ILE A 72 -6.59 9.39 -23.95
CA ILE A 72 -6.05 9.65 -22.62
C ILE A 72 -6.72 8.73 -21.59
N ALA A 73 -8.06 8.65 -21.59
CA ALA A 73 -8.82 7.79 -20.69
C ALA A 73 -8.40 6.30 -20.83
N GLU A 74 -8.27 5.80 -22.06
CA GLU A 74 -7.80 4.44 -22.33
C GLU A 74 -6.37 4.20 -21.85
N SER A 75 -5.49 5.20 -21.98
CA SER A 75 -4.06 5.07 -21.66
C SER A 75 -3.75 5.22 -20.18
N THR A 76 -4.47 6.08 -19.46
CA THR A 76 -4.23 6.36 -18.03
C THR A 76 -5.14 5.57 -17.10
N GLY A 77 -6.23 5.00 -17.62
CA GLY A 77 -7.27 4.33 -16.85
C GLY A 77 -8.18 5.29 -16.07
N LEU A 78 -8.09 6.60 -16.33
CA LEU A 78 -9.02 7.60 -15.80
C LEU A 78 -10.30 7.62 -16.62
N SER A 79 -11.42 7.96 -15.99
CA SER A 79 -12.68 8.15 -16.70
C SER A 79 -12.64 9.40 -17.60
N GLN A 80 -13.43 9.38 -18.67
CA GLN A 80 -13.55 10.57 -19.53
C GLN A 80 -14.05 11.81 -18.75
N ALA A 81 -14.88 11.62 -17.72
CA ALA A 81 -15.36 12.69 -16.86
C ALA A 81 -14.21 13.36 -16.10
N GLU A 82 -13.30 12.57 -15.50
CA GLU A 82 -12.11 13.09 -14.84
C GLU A 82 -11.21 13.84 -15.83
N ILE A 83 -10.98 13.29 -17.02
CA ILE A 83 -10.17 13.97 -18.05
C ILE A 83 -10.80 15.31 -18.50
N VAL A 84 -12.13 15.37 -18.64
CA VAL A 84 -12.85 16.61 -18.97
C VAL A 84 -12.72 17.65 -17.87
N GLN A 85 -12.79 17.23 -16.60
CA GLN A 85 -12.54 18.13 -15.47
C GLN A 85 -11.11 18.64 -15.47
N LEU A 86 -10.12 17.77 -15.64
CA LEU A 86 -8.72 18.16 -15.74
C LEU A 86 -8.48 19.13 -16.90
N LYS A 87 -9.17 18.96 -18.03
CA LYS A 87 -9.08 19.87 -19.18
C LYS A 87 -9.46 21.31 -18.83
N GLN A 88 -10.40 21.51 -17.90
CA GLN A 88 -10.78 22.86 -17.43
C GLN A 88 -9.70 23.50 -16.55
N GLU A 89 -8.86 22.69 -15.89
CA GLU A 89 -7.77 23.17 -15.03
C GLU A 89 -6.49 23.54 -15.80
N VAL A 90 -6.29 22.96 -16.99
CA VAL A 90 -5.11 23.22 -17.84
C VAL A 90 -5.39 24.14 -19.04
N ALA A 91 -6.66 24.49 -19.29
CA ALA A 91 -7.05 25.49 -20.28
C ALA A 91 -6.80 26.92 -19.76
#